data_AF-A0A2V4HPY1-F1
#
_entry.id   AF-A0A2V4HPY1-F1
#
_cell.length_a   1.000
_cell.length_b   1.000
_cell.length_c   1.000
_cell.angle_alpha   90.00
_cell.angle_beta   90.00
_cell.angle_gamma   90.00
#
_symmetry.space_group_name_H-M   'P 1'
#
loop_
_entity.id
_entity.type
_entity.pdbx_description
1 polymer ?
#
loop_
_entity_poly.entity_id
_entity_poly.type
_entity_poly.pdbx_seq_one_letter_code
_entity_poly.pdbx_strand_id
1 'polypeptide(L)'
;MEKDERAKEAAEAALENIKDMIKRCHTNEEGEYDEGYLNDEVLNEIYEAPLSVLVRSDWYSPGEIPPEAVEYMILLTTGGPAVQLIGTLDKGSPDSVQLQYQDWGTPWCDYPLDKESSEILLEFAQLVIPS
;
A
#
# COMPACT_ATOMS: atom_id res chain seq x y z
N MET A 1 -13.74 6.34 20.57
CA MET A 1 -12.48 6.01 21.25
C MET A 1 -12.12 4.56 20.97
N GLU A 2 -12.93 3.58 21.42
CA GLU A 2 -12.65 2.14 21.18
C GLU A 2 -12.61 1.70 19.70
N LYS A 3 -13.48 2.25 18.85
CA LYS A 3 -13.53 1.95 17.40
C LYS A 3 -12.29 2.43 16.63
N ASP A 4 -11.85 3.63 16.97
CA ASP A 4 -10.69 4.28 16.38
C ASP A 4 -9.40 3.53 16.76
N GLU A 5 -9.32 3.07 18.01
CA GLU A 5 -8.24 2.23 18.50
C GLU A 5 -8.14 0.89 17.75
N ARG A 6 -9.26 0.18 17.55
CA ARG A 6 -9.28 -1.06 16.76
C ARG A 6 -8.87 -0.88 15.30
N ALA A 7 -9.34 0.19 14.66
CA ALA A 7 -8.94 0.49 13.28
C ALA A 7 -7.46 0.85 13.19
N LYS A 8 -6.92 1.55 14.18
CA LYS A 8 -5.50 1.83 14.28
C LYS A 8 -4.66 0.57 14.50
N GLU A 9 -5.10 -0.35 15.37
CA GLU A 9 -4.46 -1.67 15.57
C GLU A 9 -4.46 -2.49 14.28
N ALA A 10 -5.53 -2.44 13.50
CA ALA A 10 -5.60 -3.10 12.20
C ALA A 10 -4.60 -2.49 11.19
N ALA A 11 -4.40 -1.17 11.23
CA ALA A 11 -3.38 -0.50 10.43
C ALA A 11 -1.96 -0.93 10.82
N GLU A 12 -1.69 -1.01 12.11
CA GLU A 12 -0.41 -1.49 12.65
C GLU A 12 -0.13 -2.94 12.25
N ALA A 13 -1.14 -3.82 12.36
CA ALA A 13 -1.01 -5.20 11.93
C ALA A 13 -0.78 -5.34 10.42
N ALA A 14 -1.45 -4.52 9.61
CA ALA A 14 -1.22 -4.47 8.16
C ALA A 14 0.19 -3.98 7.81
N LEU A 15 0.69 -2.96 8.51
CA LEU A 15 2.05 -2.46 8.36
C LEU A 15 3.08 -3.56 8.66
N GLU A 16 2.96 -4.24 9.81
CA GLU A 16 3.91 -5.28 10.20
C GLU A 16 3.84 -6.50 9.27
N ASN A 17 2.66 -6.83 8.74
CA ASN A 17 2.52 -7.88 7.73
C ASN A 17 3.26 -7.50 6.43
N ILE A 18 3.10 -6.26 5.94
CA ILE A 18 3.81 -5.79 4.74
C ILE A 18 5.32 -5.76 4.96
N LYS A 19 5.80 -5.30 6.13
CA LYS A 19 7.23 -5.36 6.48
C LYS A 19 7.79 -6.78 6.42
N ASP A 20 7.06 -7.76 6.95
CA ASP A 20 7.45 -9.16 6.87
C ASP A 20 7.49 -9.66 5.42
N MET A 21 6.47 -9.35 4.61
CA MET A 21 6.44 -9.73 3.19
C MET A 21 7.61 -9.14 2.41
N ILE A 22 7.89 -7.84 2.53
CA ILE A 22 9.01 -7.18 1.83
C ILE A 22 10.35 -7.77 2.27
N LYS A 23 10.54 -7.96 3.57
CA LYS A 23 11.76 -8.60 4.08
C LYS A 23 11.94 -10.03 3.53
N ARG A 24 10.86 -10.83 3.52
CA ARG A 24 10.88 -12.20 2.97
C ARG A 24 11.10 -12.20 1.46
N CYS A 25 10.59 -11.20 0.75
CA CYS A 25 10.79 -11.02 -0.68
C CYS A 25 12.27 -10.82 -0.99
N HIS A 26 12.97 -10.03 -0.19
CA HIS A 26 14.42 -9.82 -0.29
C HIS A 26 15.28 -10.88 0.40
N THR A 27 14.70 -11.96 0.92
CA THR A 27 15.46 -13.03 1.56
C THR A 27 15.72 -14.17 0.57
N ASN A 28 16.98 -14.47 0.32
CA ASN A 28 17.38 -15.54 -0.59
C ASN A 28 17.21 -16.96 0.01
N GLU A 29 17.51 -18.00 -0.78
CA GLU A 29 17.38 -19.41 -0.37
C GLU A 29 18.25 -19.80 0.85
N GLU A 30 19.32 -19.05 1.12
CA GLU A 30 20.21 -19.24 2.27
C GLU A 30 19.71 -18.51 3.52
N GLY A 31 18.62 -17.74 3.42
CA GLY A 31 18.06 -16.95 4.50
C GLY A 31 18.76 -15.60 4.70
N GLU A 32 19.55 -15.16 3.73
CA GLU A 32 20.24 -13.86 3.76
C GLU A 32 19.44 -12.78 3.05
N TYR A 33 19.38 -11.59 3.64
CA TYR A 33 18.75 -10.41 3.04
C TYR A 33 19.64 -9.83 1.94
N ASP A 34 19.07 -9.68 0.74
CA ASP A 34 19.66 -9.05 -0.43
C ASP A 34 18.61 -8.18 -1.13
N GLU A 35 18.82 -6.87 -1.11
CA GLU A 35 17.95 -5.86 -1.74
C GLU A 35 17.81 -6.06 -3.26
N GLY A 36 18.78 -6.70 -3.92
CA GLY A 36 18.70 -7.00 -5.35
C GLY A 36 17.96 -8.31 -5.68
N TYR A 37 17.68 -9.14 -4.68
CA TYR A 37 16.98 -10.40 -4.83
C TYR A 37 15.48 -10.21 -4.63
N LEU A 38 14.66 -10.85 -5.47
CA LEU A 38 13.22 -10.92 -5.26
C LEU A 38 12.78 -12.39 -5.31
N ASN A 39 12.16 -12.84 -4.23
CA ASN A 39 11.61 -14.18 -4.13
C ASN A 39 10.27 -14.26 -4.89
N ASP A 40 10.24 -15.02 -5.97
CA ASP A 40 9.05 -15.18 -6.82
C ASP A 40 7.81 -15.70 -6.07
N GLU A 41 7.98 -16.57 -5.07
CA GLU A 41 6.84 -17.08 -4.27
C GLU A 41 6.24 -15.97 -3.40
N VAL A 42 7.09 -15.15 -2.78
CA VAL A 42 6.65 -14.02 -1.95
C VAL A 42 6.12 -12.86 -2.80
N LEU A 43 6.68 -12.65 -4.00
CA LEU A 43 6.13 -11.68 -4.96
C LEU A 43 4.67 -12.01 -5.30
N ASN A 44 4.34 -13.28 -5.50
CA ASN A 44 2.94 -13.68 -5.72
C ASN A 44 2.05 -13.38 -4.51
N GLU A 45 2.54 -13.61 -3.28
CA GLU A 45 1.82 -13.22 -2.04
C GLU A 45 1.57 -11.70 -1.99
N ILE A 46 2.57 -10.89 -2.35
CA ILE A 46 2.45 -9.43 -2.44
C ILE A 46 1.41 -9.01 -3.48
N TYR A 47 1.38 -9.64 -4.66
CA TYR A 47 0.40 -9.33 -5.70
C TYR A 47 -1.03 -9.70 -5.32
N GLU A 48 -1.20 -10.73 -4.49
CA GLU A 48 -2.51 -11.19 -4.00
C GLU A 48 -2.97 -10.48 -2.71
N ALA A 49 -2.08 -9.79 -2.00
CA ALA A 49 -2.39 -9.13 -0.75
C ALA A 49 -3.45 -8.00 -0.87
N PRO A 50 -3.44 -7.14 -1.91
CA PRO A 50 -4.48 -6.15 -2.11
C PRO A 50 -5.86 -6.75 -2.41
N LEU A 51 -6.90 -6.23 -1.75
CA LEU A 51 -8.29 -6.48 -2.11
C LEU A 51 -8.73 -5.67 -3.35
N SER A 52 -8.12 -4.51 -3.56
CA SER A 52 -8.35 -3.67 -4.73
C SER A 52 -7.19 -2.72 -4.96
N VAL A 53 -6.86 -2.48 -6.23
CA VAL A 53 -5.90 -1.47 -6.67
C VAL A 53 -6.63 -0.55 -7.64
N LEU A 54 -6.68 0.74 -7.31
CA LEU A 54 -7.31 1.77 -8.13
C LEU A 54 -6.29 2.87 -8.43
N VAL A 55 -6.37 3.41 -9.63
CA VAL A 55 -5.63 4.61 -10.04
C VAL A 55 -6.60 5.63 -10.59
N ARG A 56 -6.29 6.91 -10.43
CA ARG A 56 -7.10 7.99 -11.00
C ARG A 56 -6.23 9.09 -11.58
N SER A 57 -6.70 9.63 -12.70
CA SER A 57 -6.21 10.87 -13.27
C SER A 57 -6.79 12.07 -12.53
N ASP A 58 -6.18 13.24 -12.73
CA ASP A 58 -6.76 14.51 -12.29
C ASP A 58 -7.94 14.92 -13.19
N TRP A 59 -8.56 16.07 -12.89
CA TRP A 59 -9.65 16.64 -13.67
C TRP A 59 -9.31 16.76 -15.17
N TYR A 60 -10.21 16.29 -16.02
CA TYR A 60 -10.13 16.37 -17.47
C TYR A 60 -11.50 16.72 -18.08
N SER A 61 -11.54 17.21 -19.32
CA SER A 61 -12.80 17.63 -19.95
C SER A 61 -13.61 16.42 -20.44
N PRO A 62 -14.96 16.46 -20.37
CA PRO A 62 -15.78 15.39 -20.95
C PRO A 62 -15.50 15.19 -22.44
N GLY A 63 -15.19 13.95 -22.83
CA GLY A 63 -14.88 13.58 -24.21
C GLY A 63 -13.39 13.58 -24.56
N GLU A 64 -12.52 14.00 -23.64
CA GLU A 64 -11.07 13.87 -23.79
C GLU A 64 -10.59 12.48 -23.33
N ILE A 65 -9.42 12.08 -23.84
CA ILE A 65 -8.71 10.91 -23.32
C ILE A 65 -8.19 11.29 -21.92
N PRO A 66 -8.45 10.49 -20.88
CA PRO A 66 -7.94 10.77 -19.55
C PRO A 66 -6.40 10.93 -19.58
N PRO A 67 -5.85 11.93 -18.88
CA PRO A 67 -4.40 12.05 -18.73
C PRO A 67 -3.86 10.88 -17.89
N GLU A 68 -2.54 10.79 -17.78
CA GLU A 68 -1.90 9.80 -16.90
C GLU A 68 -2.45 9.89 -15.48
N ALA A 69 -2.52 8.74 -14.80
CA ALA A 69 -2.96 8.69 -13.42
C ALA A 69 -1.94 9.40 -12.53
N VAL A 70 -2.44 10.15 -11.55
CA VAL A 70 -1.64 10.96 -10.63
C VAL A 70 -1.73 10.48 -9.20
N GLU A 71 -2.72 9.65 -8.89
CA GLU A 71 -2.98 9.12 -7.56
C GLU A 71 -3.40 7.65 -7.63
N TYR A 72 -3.09 6.91 -6.57
CA TYR A 72 -3.48 5.52 -6.40
C TYR A 72 -4.11 5.25 -5.04
N MET A 73 -4.80 4.13 -4.96
CA MET A 73 -5.34 3.56 -3.73
C MET A 73 -5.19 2.04 -3.77
N ILE A 74 -4.59 1.46 -2.73
CA ILE A 74 -4.50 0.01 -2.50
C ILE A 74 -5.30 -0.32 -1.25
N LEU A 75 -6.41 -1.05 -1.39
CA LEU A 75 -7.24 -1.48 -0.29
C LEU A 75 -6.74 -2.81 0.27
N LEU A 76 -6.39 -2.86 1.56
CA LEU A 76 -5.79 -4.04 2.20
C LEU A 76 -6.80 -4.83 3.02
N THR A 77 -7.68 -4.13 3.75
CA THR A 77 -8.74 -4.77 4.55
C THR A 77 -10.04 -4.00 4.43
N THR A 78 -11.16 -4.68 4.63
CA THR A 78 -12.50 -4.07 4.58
C THR A 78 -13.34 -4.49 5.78
N GLY A 79 -14.35 -3.68 6.10
CA GLY A 79 -15.36 -4.01 7.11
C GLY A 79 -14.92 -3.70 8.54
N GLY A 80 -14.81 -2.41 8.88
CA GLY A 80 -14.77 -1.88 10.26
C GLY A 80 -14.02 -2.77 11.26
N PRO A 81 -12.71 -3.01 11.05
CA PRO A 81 -11.76 -2.05 10.49
C PRO A 81 -11.44 -2.20 8.99
N ALA A 82 -11.17 -1.08 8.33
CA ALA A 82 -10.66 -1.02 6.96
C ALA A 82 -9.30 -0.30 6.93
N VAL A 83 -8.41 -0.75 6.05
CA VAL A 83 -7.04 -0.23 5.90
C VAL A 83 -6.72 -0.09 4.42
N GLN A 84 -6.11 1.03 4.04
CA GLN A 84 -5.68 1.30 2.67
C GLN A 84 -4.33 2.03 2.64
N LEU A 85 -3.61 1.91 1.53
CA LEU A 85 -2.53 2.80 1.15
C LEU A 85 -3.06 3.77 0.09
N ILE A 86 -2.70 5.05 0.22
CA ILE A 86 -2.91 6.05 -0.83
C ILE A 86 -1.60 6.75 -1.13
N GLY A 87 -1.48 7.33 -2.32
CA GLY A 87 -0.31 8.11 -2.69
C GLY A 87 -0.43 8.69 -4.08
N THR A 88 0.60 9.43 -4.49
CA THR A 88 0.77 9.97 -5.83
C THR A 88 1.56 9.02 -6.73
N LEU A 89 1.46 9.27 -8.03
CA LEU A 89 2.19 8.57 -9.08
C LEU A 89 3.07 9.59 -9.84
N ASP A 90 4.34 9.27 -10.06
CA ASP A 90 5.20 9.93 -11.05
C ASP A 90 5.34 9.00 -12.27
N LYS A 91 4.81 9.43 -13.41
CA LYS A 91 4.85 8.66 -14.69
C LYS A 91 4.35 7.23 -14.54
N GLY A 92 3.25 7.06 -13.79
CA GLY A 92 2.62 5.76 -13.57
C GLY A 92 3.22 4.92 -12.44
N SER A 93 4.31 5.35 -11.80
CA SER A 93 4.91 4.64 -10.66
C SER A 93 4.65 5.36 -9.34
N PRO A 94 4.29 4.66 -8.25
CA PRO A 94 4.17 5.27 -6.92
C PRO A 94 5.41 6.03 -6.48
N ASP A 95 5.25 7.29 -6.05
CA ASP A 95 6.33 8.17 -5.57
C ASP A 95 6.10 8.71 -4.15
N SER A 96 4.91 8.48 -3.58
CA SER A 96 4.57 8.80 -2.18
C SER A 96 3.68 7.70 -1.61
N VAL A 97 3.63 7.56 -0.29
CA VAL A 97 2.70 6.66 0.37
C VAL A 97 2.17 7.23 1.68
N GLN A 98 0.91 6.95 1.98
CA GLN A 98 0.27 7.18 3.28
C GLN A 98 -0.59 5.97 3.63
N LEU A 99 -0.40 5.42 4.83
CA LEU A 99 -1.25 4.38 5.39
C LEU A 99 -2.46 5.04 6.06
N GLN A 100 -3.67 4.58 5.73
CA GLN A 100 -4.90 5.08 6.32
C GLN A 100 -5.74 3.95 6.90
N TYR A 101 -6.48 4.28 7.95
CA TYR A 101 -7.43 3.37 8.59
C TYR A 101 -8.77 4.04 8.83
N GLN A 102 -9.80 3.21 8.96
CA GLN A 102 -11.16 3.64 9.16
C GLN A 102 -11.98 2.56 9.87
N ASP A 103 -12.96 2.99 10.68
CA ASP A 103 -14.06 2.15 11.13
C ASP A 103 -15.41 2.69 10.61
N TRP A 104 -16.46 1.89 10.68
CA TRP A 104 -17.80 2.25 10.23
C TRP A 104 -18.31 3.56 10.85
N GLY A 105 -18.70 4.47 9.96
CA GLY A 105 -19.23 5.78 10.33
C GLY A 105 -18.15 6.79 10.74
N THR A 106 -16.87 6.47 10.56
CA THR A 106 -15.75 7.39 10.79
C THR A 106 -15.09 7.81 9.47
N PRO A 107 -14.47 8.99 9.40
CA PRO A 107 -13.62 9.35 8.27
C PRO A 107 -12.34 8.47 8.26
N TRP A 108 -11.66 8.44 7.13
CA TRP A 108 -10.31 7.89 7.07
C TRP A 108 -9.36 8.76 7.89
N CYS A 109 -8.47 8.11 8.64
CA CYS A 109 -7.43 8.73 9.44
C CYS A 109 -6.06 8.27 8.96
N ASP A 110 -5.10 9.19 8.96
CA ASP A 110 -3.71 8.88 8.64
C ASP A 110 -3.05 8.13 9.81
N TYR A 111 -2.39 7.01 9.50
CA TYR A 111 -1.50 6.33 10.42
C TYR A 111 -0.12 6.99 10.39
N PRO A 112 0.45 7.35 11.55
CA PRO A 112 1.78 7.95 11.60
C PRO A 112 2.85 6.94 11.18
N LEU A 113 3.63 7.28 10.17
CA LEU A 113 4.76 6.47 9.69
C LEU A 113 6.08 7.14 10.04
N ASP A 114 7.06 6.34 10.44
CA ASP A 114 8.46 6.75 10.40
C ASP A 114 9.03 6.58 8.98
N LYS A 115 10.27 7.03 8.79
CA LYS A 115 10.92 7.01 7.48
C LYS A 115 11.06 5.59 6.92
N GLU A 116 11.52 4.65 7.75
CA GLU A 116 11.72 3.25 7.35
C GLU A 116 10.41 2.60 6.93
N SER A 117 9.35 2.75 7.74
CA SER A 117 8.03 2.22 7.42
C SER A 117 7.46 2.84 6.14
N SER A 118 7.70 4.14 5.90
CA SER A 118 7.28 4.81 4.66
C SER A 118 8.02 4.28 3.43
N GLU A 119 9.32 3.99 3.54
CA GLU A 119 10.11 3.43 2.43
C GLU A 119 9.62 2.02 2.07
N ILE A 120 9.37 1.17 3.07
CA ILE A 120 8.85 -0.20 2.89
C ILE A 120 7.45 -0.21 2.26
N LEU A 121 6.54 0.65 2.73
CA LEU A 121 5.19 0.72 2.14
C LEU A 121 5.20 1.27 0.71
N LEU A 122 6.12 2.18 0.39
CA LEU A 122 6.27 2.71 -0.95
C LEU A 122 6.77 1.60 -1.90
N GLU A 123 7.75 0.83 -1.47
CA GLU A 123 8.25 -0.33 -2.22
C GLU A 123 7.14 -1.36 -2.48
N PHE A 124 6.37 -1.70 -1.45
CA PHE A 124 5.19 -2.56 -1.60
C PHE A 124 4.22 -2.01 -2.66
N ALA A 125 3.93 -0.71 -2.64
CA ALA A 125 3.07 -0.09 -3.64
C ALA A 125 3.67 -0.16 -5.06
N GLN A 126 4.98 0.02 -5.21
CA GLN A 126 5.68 -0.07 -6.50
C GLN A 126 5.69 -1.49 -7.07
N LEU A 127 5.78 -2.51 -6.20
CA LEU A 127 5.63 -3.90 -6.64
C LEU A 127 4.20 -4.15 -7.13
N VAL A 128 3.19 -3.71 -6.38
CA VAL A 128 1.77 -3.94 -6.70
C VAL A 128 1.29 -3.14 -7.92
N ILE A 129 1.83 -1.94 -8.14
CA ILE A 129 1.47 -1.04 -9.25
C ILE A 129 2.69 -0.93 -10.19
N PRO A 130 2.85 -1.88 -11.13
CA PRO A 130 3.93 -1.81 -12.09
C PRO A 130 3.69 -0.69 -13.12
N SER A 131 4.77 0.02 -13.47
CA SER A 131 4.82 1.07 -14.49
C SER A 131 4.63 0.55 -15.92
#